data_AF-A0A964L9B0-F1
#
_entry.id   AF-A0A964L9B0-F1
#
_cell.length_a   1.000
_cell.length_b   1.000
_cell.length_c   1.000
_cell.angle_alpha   90.00
_cell.angle_beta   90.00
_cell.angle_gamma   90.00
#
_symmetry.space_group_name_H-M   'P 1'
#
loop_
_entity.id
_entity.type
_entity.pdbx_description
1 polymer ?
#
loop_
_entity_poly.entity_id
_entity_poly.type
_entity_poly.pdbx_seq_one_letter_code
_entity_poly.pdbx_strand_id
1 'polypeptide(L)'
;MTKIAILPISGDQGIVTYCAVANGKRSQGATAGAALDALTSQLTEEESGTMVIVQSRRPDRFFNAAQQDRLAELMERWRSCRDQGKSLPAEEQAELEALVDAELDASAARAADLADKLKR
;
A
#
# COMPACT_ATOMS: atom_id res chain seq x y z
N MET A 1 4.20 19.06 -4.48
CA MET A 1 3.71 18.29 -3.32
C MET A 1 4.30 16.89 -3.42
N THR A 2 5.22 16.53 -2.52
CA THR A 2 5.92 15.25 -2.56
C THR A 2 5.07 14.19 -1.85
N LYS A 3 4.83 13.04 -2.49
CA LYS A 3 4.11 11.92 -1.88
C LYS A 3 5.11 10.99 -1.19
N ILE A 4 4.92 10.74 0.10
CA ILE A 4 5.64 9.69 0.85
C ILE A 4 4.71 8.50 1.06
N ALA A 5 5.19 7.30 0.74
CA ALA A 5 4.56 6.04 1.11
C ALA A 5 5.40 5.36 2.21
N ILE A 6 4.76 4.84 3.26
CA ILE A 6 5.43 4.05 4.30
C ILE A 6 4.82 2.65 4.28
N LEU A 7 5.66 1.62 4.09
CA LEU A 7 5.24 0.23 4.00
C LEU A 7 5.92 -0.60 5.09
N PRO A 8 5.18 -1.50 5.77
CA PRO A 8 5.79 -2.53 6.59
C PRO A 8 6.49 -3.57 5.70
N ILE A 9 7.71 -3.95 6.07
CA ILE A 9 8.48 -5.03 5.46
C ILE A 9 8.59 -6.14 6.51
N SER A 10 8.14 -7.34 6.15
CA SER A 10 8.37 -8.54 6.95
C SER A 10 9.80 -9.01 6.73
N GLY A 11 10.65 -8.92 7.75
CA GLY A 11 11.98 -9.53 7.73
C GLY A 11 11.93 -11.04 7.98
N ASP A 12 13.01 -11.74 7.63
CA ASP A 12 13.17 -13.21 7.73
C ASP A 12 12.93 -13.79 9.15
N GLN A 13 12.92 -12.93 10.18
CA GLN A 13 12.72 -13.31 11.59
C GLN A 13 11.36 -12.88 12.17
N GLY A 14 10.42 -12.43 11.33
CA GLY A 14 9.12 -11.92 11.80
C GLY A 14 9.17 -10.54 12.45
N ILE A 15 10.36 -9.92 12.51
CA ILE A 15 10.52 -8.52 12.91
C ILE A 15 10.03 -7.64 11.76
N VAL A 16 9.00 -6.85 12.03
CA VAL A 16 8.48 -5.87 11.07
C VAL A 16 9.39 -4.65 11.08
N THR A 17 10.04 -4.39 9.95
CA THR A 17 10.70 -3.11 9.69
C THR A 17 9.79 -2.23 8.83
N TYR A 18 10.04 -0.94 8.78
CA TYR A 18 9.25 0.00 7.98
C TYR A 18 10.14 0.65 6.93
N CYS A 19 9.63 0.81 5.71
CA CYS A 19 10.31 1.48 4.61
C CYS A 19 9.50 2.69 4.15
N ALA A 20 10.11 3.86 4.18
CA ALA A 20 9.54 5.09 3.64
C ALA A 20 10.14 5.36 2.25
N VAL A 21 9.31 5.73 1.29
CA VAL A 21 9.71 5.96 -0.11
C VAL A 21 9.12 7.27 -0.62
N ALA A 22 9.97 8.11 -1.23
CA ALA A 22 9.56 9.32 -1.96
C ALA A 22 10.56 9.69 -3.05
N ASN A 23 10.07 10.06 -4.23
CA ASN A 23 10.86 10.64 -5.33
C ASN A 23 12.17 9.89 -5.65
N GLY A 24 12.12 8.55 -5.67
CA GLY A 24 13.29 7.68 -5.91
C GLY A 24 14.21 7.45 -4.70
N LYS A 25 13.96 8.14 -3.58
CA LYS A 25 14.65 7.94 -2.29
C LYS A 25 13.88 6.94 -1.44
N ARG A 26 14.60 6.15 -0.66
CA ARG A 26 14.04 5.21 0.31
C ARG A 26 14.85 5.22 1.59
N SER A 27 14.19 4.97 2.71
CA SER A 27 14.81 4.79 4.01
C SER A 27 14.09 3.68 4.76
N GLN A 28 14.80 3.04 5.70
CA GLN A 28 14.23 2.02 6.57
C GLN A 28 14.39 2.40 8.03
N GLY A 29 13.46 1.96 8.86
CA GLY A 29 13.50 2.17 10.30
C GLY A 29 12.80 1.05 11.05
N ALA A 30 13.14 0.90 12.33
CA ALA A 30 12.45 -0.03 13.23
C ALA A 30 10.99 0.39 13.48
N THR A 31 10.66 1.66 13.27
CA THR A 31 9.30 2.19 13.34
C THR A 31 8.99 3.01 12.08
N ALA A 32 7.71 3.20 11.78
CA ALA A 32 7.27 4.08 10.70
C ALA A 32 7.82 5.51 10.86
N GLY A 33 7.86 6.03 12.10
CA GLY A 33 8.47 7.32 12.42
C GLY A 33 9.96 7.36 12.10
N ALA A 34 10.72 6.35 12.56
CA ALA A 34 12.16 6.29 12.28
C ALA A 34 12.47 6.18 10.78
N ALA A 35 11.64 5.46 10.02
CA ALA A 35 11.76 5.40 8.57
C ALA A 35 11.49 6.79 7.95
N LEU A 36 10.45 7.48 8.39
CA LEU A 36 10.11 8.83 7.93
C LEU A 36 11.20 9.85 8.29
N ASP A 37 11.71 9.86 9.51
CA ASP A 37 12.79 10.75 9.96
C ASP A 37 14.03 10.57 9.08
N ALA A 38 14.39 9.31 8.82
CA ALA A 38 15.51 8.95 7.96
C ALA A 38 15.26 9.28 6.47
N LEU A 39 14.00 9.39 6.02
CA LEU A 39 13.68 9.86 4.68
C LEU A 39 13.76 11.38 4.61
N THR A 40 13.25 12.05 5.64
CA THR A 40 13.14 13.51 5.73
C THR A 40 14.51 14.16 5.79
N SER A 41 15.49 13.51 6.42
CA SER A 41 16.90 13.95 6.38
C SER A 41 17.53 13.92 4.97
N GLN A 42 16.92 13.22 4.03
CA GLN A 42 17.34 13.16 2.62
C GLN A 42 16.55 14.12 1.73
N LEU A 43 15.48 14.74 2.22
CA LEU A 43 14.64 15.68 1.47
C LEU A 43 15.21 17.10 1.56
N THR A 44 15.10 17.85 0.46
CA THR A 44 15.56 19.25 0.38
C THR A 44 14.55 20.21 1.02
N GLU A 45 14.92 21.46 1.30
CA GLU A 45 14.01 22.46 1.89
C GLU A 45 12.74 22.70 1.01
N GLU A 46 12.85 22.58 -0.32
CA GLU A 46 11.71 22.65 -1.24
C GLU A 46 10.72 21.45 -1.09
N GLU A 47 11.19 20.33 -0.54
CA GLU A 47 10.43 19.12 -0.26
C GLU A 47 9.93 19.08 1.20
N SER A 48 10.23 20.10 2.02
CA SER A 48 9.89 20.15 3.47
C SER A 48 8.38 20.23 3.75
N GLY A 49 7.59 20.73 2.79
CA GLY A 49 6.12 20.74 2.84
C GLY A 49 5.46 19.39 2.53
N THR A 50 5.99 18.29 3.06
CA THR A 50 5.51 16.95 2.71
C THR A 50 4.31 16.51 3.56
N MET A 51 3.20 16.24 2.87
CA MET A 51 2.00 15.64 3.47
C MET A 51 2.12 14.11 3.45
N VAL A 52 2.12 13.50 4.64
CA VAL A 52 2.13 12.03 4.79
C VAL A 52 0.69 11.54 5.02
N ILE A 53 0.20 10.70 4.12
CA ILE A 53 -1.13 10.08 4.24
C ILE A 53 -0.93 8.61 4.62
N VAL A 54 -1.31 8.25 5.85
CA VAL A 54 -1.36 6.85 6.29
C VAL A 54 -2.76 6.30 6.00
N GLN A 55 -2.94 5.64 4.87
CA GLN A 55 -4.17 4.87 4.60
C GLN A 55 -4.01 3.46 5.18
N SER A 56 -4.67 3.24 6.32
CA SER A 56 -4.93 1.87 6.77
C SER A 56 -5.90 1.24 5.78
N ARG A 57 -5.53 0.10 5.17
CA ARG A 57 -6.41 -0.69 4.28
C ARG A 57 -7.55 -1.32 5.08
N ARG A 58 -8.49 -0.49 5.52
CA ARG A 58 -9.74 -0.92 6.12
C ARG A 58 -10.80 -0.97 5.04
N PRO A 59 -11.77 -1.88 5.16
CA PRO A 59 -12.94 -1.83 4.31
C PRO A 59 -13.60 -0.47 4.43
N ASP A 60 -14.05 0.07 3.31
CA ASP A 60 -14.75 1.33 3.25
C ASP A 60 -15.89 1.26 2.22
N ARG A 61 -16.47 2.42 1.91
CA ARG A 61 -17.57 2.53 0.93
C ARG A 61 -17.12 2.30 -0.52
N PHE A 62 -15.82 2.41 -0.80
CA PHE A 62 -15.24 2.25 -2.14
C PHE A 62 -14.78 0.82 -2.37
N PHE A 63 -14.31 0.14 -1.33
CA PHE A 63 -13.95 -1.28 -1.37
C PHE A 63 -14.39 -1.97 -0.08
N ASN A 64 -15.41 -2.83 -0.18
CA ASN A 64 -16.10 -3.37 0.98
C ASN A 64 -15.38 -4.58 1.62
N ALA A 65 -15.86 -5.01 2.79
CA ALA A 65 -15.20 -6.07 3.56
C ALA A 65 -15.20 -7.41 2.82
N ALA A 66 -16.29 -7.76 2.14
CA ALA A 66 -16.37 -9.00 1.39
C ALA A 66 -15.39 -9.04 0.20
N GLN A 67 -15.24 -7.92 -0.52
CA GLN A 67 -14.25 -7.79 -1.58
C GLN A 67 -12.82 -7.89 -1.03
N GLN A 68 -12.56 -7.28 0.13
CA GLN A 68 -11.26 -7.35 0.78
C GLN A 68 -10.91 -8.75 1.28
N ASP A 69 -11.86 -9.45 1.90
CA ASP A 69 -11.68 -10.82 2.37
C ASP A 69 -11.43 -11.76 1.19
N ARG A 70 -12.19 -11.61 0.11
CA ARG A 70 -12.01 -12.42 -1.11
C ARG A 70 -10.67 -12.16 -1.79
N LEU A 71 -10.26 -10.89 -1.88
CA LEU A 71 -8.95 -10.51 -2.41
C LEU A 71 -7.82 -11.12 -1.56
N ALA A 72 -7.96 -11.10 -0.23
CA ALA A 72 -6.96 -11.68 0.67
C ALA A 72 -6.83 -13.20 0.47
N GLU A 73 -7.95 -13.91 0.35
CA GLU A 73 -8.00 -15.35 0.07
C GLU A 73 -7.29 -15.68 -1.26
N LEU A 74 -7.67 -15.00 -2.35
CA LEU A 74 -7.08 -15.25 -3.66
C LEU A 74 -5.58 -14.90 -3.69
N MET A 75 -5.15 -13.84 -3.01
CA MET A 75 -3.73 -13.47 -2.89
C MET A 75 -2.91 -14.49 -2.07
N GLU A 76 -3.51 -15.14 -1.08
CA GLU A 76 -2.87 -16.23 -0.34
C GLU A 76 -2.73 -17.48 -1.21
N ARG A 77 -3.80 -17.85 -1.92
CA ARG A 77 -3.80 -18.98 -2.86
C ARG A 77 -2.82 -18.77 -4.01
N TRP A 78 -2.80 -17.57 -4.59
CA TRP A 78 -1.83 -17.19 -5.63
C TRP A 78 -0.38 -17.33 -5.15
N ARG A 79 -0.08 -16.86 -3.92
CA ARG A 79 1.25 -17.03 -3.31
C ARG A 79 1.60 -18.50 -3.13
N SER A 80 0.69 -19.30 -2.59
CA SER A 80 0.89 -20.74 -2.40
C SER A 80 1.14 -21.48 -3.73
N CYS A 81 0.38 -21.17 -4.79
CA CYS A 81 0.62 -21.73 -6.12
C CYS A 81 1.99 -21.32 -6.66
N ARG A 82 2.32 -20.03 -6.59
CA ARG A 82 3.60 -19.50 -7.06
C ARG A 82 4.79 -20.14 -6.36
N ASP A 83 4.71 -20.30 -5.04
CA ASP A 83 5.79 -20.90 -4.24
C ASP A 83 5.97 -22.41 -4.56
N GLN A 84 4.93 -23.06 -5.11
CA GLN A 84 4.99 -24.42 -5.67
C GLN A 84 5.36 -24.46 -7.16
N GLY A 85 5.71 -23.32 -7.77
CA GLY A 85 5.98 -23.21 -9.22
C GLY A 85 4.75 -23.41 -10.11
N LYS A 86 3.54 -23.30 -9.54
CA LYS A 86 2.26 -23.42 -10.23
C LYS A 86 1.62 -22.05 -10.45
N SER A 87 0.68 -21.99 -11.39
CA SER A 87 -0.18 -20.83 -11.59
C SER A 87 -1.56 -21.07 -10.96
N LEU A 88 -2.21 -19.98 -10.58
CA LEU A 88 -3.60 -20.01 -10.13
C LEU A 88 -4.52 -20.46 -11.29
N PRO A 89 -5.62 -21.18 -11.03
CA PRO A 89 -6.60 -21.51 -12.07
C PRO A 89 -7.10 -20.26 -12.81
N ALA A 90 -7.40 -20.39 -14.11
CA ALA A 90 -7.74 -19.24 -14.96
C ALA A 90 -8.94 -18.42 -14.46
N GLU A 91 -9.96 -19.08 -13.92
CA GLU A 91 -11.14 -18.42 -13.36
C GLU A 91 -10.80 -17.59 -12.11
N GLU A 92 -10.00 -18.16 -11.21
CA GLU A 92 -9.54 -17.48 -10.00
C GLU A 92 -8.53 -16.38 -10.29
N GLN A 93 -7.71 -16.54 -11.34
CA GLN A 93 -6.81 -15.50 -11.82
C GLN A 93 -7.60 -14.31 -12.39
N ALA A 94 -8.64 -14.58 -13.19
CA ALA A 94 -9.52 -13.52 -13.70
C ALA A 94 -10.29 -12.81 -12.56
N GLU A 95 -10.75 -13.57 -11.55
CA GLU A 95 -11.39 -12.98 -10.37
C GLU A 95 -10.40 -12.10 -9.57
N LEU A 96 -9.16 -12.59 -9.38
CA LEU A 96 -8.11 -11.84 -8.70
C LEU A 96 -7.80 -10.52 -9.42
N GLU A 97 -7.65 -10.57 -10.74
CA GLU A 97 -7.40 -9.39 -11.58
C GLU A 97 -8.55 -8.37 -11.46
N ALA A 98 -9.80 -8.83 -11.55
CA ALA A 98 -10.97 -7.97 -11.40
C ALA A 98 -11.05 -7.30 -10.02
N LEU A 99 -10.68 -8.01 -8.94
CA LEU A 99 -10.64 -7.45 -7.59
C LEU A 99 -9.48 -6.46 -7.40
N VAL A 100 -8.34 -6.70 -8.05
CA VAL A 100 -7.21 -5.76 -8.06
C VAL A 100 -7.58 -4.47 -8.77
N ASP A 101 -8.24 -4.55 -9.93
CA ASP A 101 -8.72 -3.37 -10.66
C ASP A 101 -9.75 -2.59 -9.83
N ALA A 102 -10.69 -3.29 -9.19
CA ALA A 102 -11.67 -2.66 -8.31
C ALA A 102 -11.03 -1.93 -7.11
N GLU A 103 -10.00 -2.50 -6.49
CA GLU A 103 -9.27 -1.85 -5.38
C GLU A 103 -8.43 -0.65 -5.87
N LEU A 104 -7.92 -0.69 -7.11
CA LEU A 104 -7.23 0.43 -7.72
C LEU A 104 -8.18 1.61 -7.96
N ASP A 105 -9.36 1.35 -8.51
CA ASP A 105 -10.42 2.35 -8.70
C ASP A 105 -10.90 2.92 -7.36
N ALA A 106 -11.09 2.07 -6.36
CA ALA A 106 -11.44 2.49 -5.00
C ALA A 106 -10.36 3.41 -4.41
N SER A 107 -9.09 3.10 -4.63
CA SER A 107 -7.96 3.93 -4.19
C SER A 107 -7.93 5.29 -4.87
N ALA A 108 -8.24 5.37 -6.17
CA ALA A 108 -8.39 6.62 -6.89
C ALA A 108 -9.56 7.45 -6.33
N ALA A 109 -10.71 6.82 -6.09
CA ALA A 109 -11.89 7.47 -5.52
C ALA A 109 -11.63 8.02 -4.10
N ARG A 110 -10.92 7.25 -3.26
CA ARG A 110 -10.45 7.70 -1.94
C ARG A 110 -9.58 8.95 -2.04
N ALA A 111 -8.62 8.95 -2.97
CA ALA A 111 -7.73 10.09 -3.16
C ALA A 111 -8.48 11.34 -3.63
N ALA A 112 -9.45 11.19 -4.54
CA ALA A 112 -10.29 12.29 -5.00
C ALA A 112 -11.16 12.88 -3.87
N ASP A 113 -11.84 12.02 -3.09
CA ASP A 113 -12.67 12.44 -1.95
C ASP A 113 -11.87 13.20 -0.89
N LEU A 114 -10.65 12.75 -0.61
CA LEU A 114 -9.74 13.45 0.30
C LEU A 114 -9.29 14.81 -0.27
N ALA A 115 -8.94 14.86 -1.56
CA ALA A 115 -8.53 16.11 -2.21
C ALA A 115 -9.64 17.16 -2.19
N ASP A 116 -10.90 16.76 -2.36
CA ASP A 116 -12.04 17.66 -2.29
C ASP A 116 -12.31 18.16 -0.86
N LYS A 117 -12.11 17.32 0.15
CA LYS A 117 -12.23 17.71 1.56
C LYS A 117 -11.17 18.73 1.98
N LEU A 118 -9.97 18.68 1.40
CA LEU A 118 -8.88 19.61 1.70
C LEU A 118 -9.03 20.99 1.02
N LYS A 119 -9.90 21.10 0.01
CA LYS A 119 -10.20 22.38 -0.67
C LYS A 119 -11.30 23.19 0.01
N ARG A 120 -12.01 22.59 0.97
CA ARG A 120 -13.05 23.26 1.78
C ARG A 120 -12.45 23.79 3.07
#